data_AF-C9SJU4-F1
#
_entry.id   AF-C9SJU4-F1
#
_cell.length_a   1.000
_cell.length_b   1.000
_cell.length_c   1.000
_cell.angle_alpha   90.00
_cell.angle_beta   90.00
_cell.angle_gamma   90.00
#
_symmetry.space_group_name_H-M   'P 1'
#
loop_
_entity.id
_entity.type
_entity.pdbx_description
1 polymer ?
#
loop_
_entity_poly.entity_id
_entity_poly.type
_entity_poly.pdbx_seq_one_letter_code
_entity_poly.pdbx_strand_id
1 'polypeptide(L)'
;MVDPPGRSSKFHGLVRDERCKPAIDLAPKSDFLDRVTLAMGKQLRPARVFQTVTEELSHRILPQHQVQAPPWYKALKSIPPTETVIRSRATILQASTSKSRKPRNLFKPQQITYEEDELRTIFFKDHPWELARPRVVLELDGKDWQRCDWSRGLRQPGLAISGESVVQRQMWLMNNTGLPRDQAYDIARKEFYALGQEEEVEKRVAREEARYVGAYFGKNKLDIAQDLEDKQYETWKQWAQSEVVRIEQDRSASYHKFGKGDEATDDDVAAVEAAEKE
;
A
#
# COMPACT_ATOMS: atom_id res chain seq x y z
N MET A 1 -18.95 32.15 48.46
CA MET A 1 -17.81 31.76 47.61
C MET A 1 -18.33 30.72 46.66
N VAL A 2 -18.61 31.15 45.43
CA VAL A 2 -19.27 30.38 44.37
C VAL A 2 -18.20 30.14 43.32
N ASP A 3 -17.73 28.91 43.18
CA ASP A 3 -16.83 28.52 42.10
C ASP A 3 -17.66 27.97 40.92
N PRO A 4 -17.47 28.49 39.70
CA PRO A 4 -18.16 28.01 38.52
C PRO A 4 -17.40 26.85 37.80
N PRO A 5 -18.10 26.07 36.96
CA PRO A 5 -17.61 24.83 36.38
C PRO A 5 -17.00 25.00 34.97
N GLY A 6 -16.10 24.09 34.62
CA GLY A 6 -15.98 23.57 33.26
C GLY A 6 -14.66 23.87 32.53
N ARG A 7 -13.94 22.80 32.16
CA ARG A 7 -13.20 22.78 30.89
C ARG A 7 -13.12 21.38 30.30
N SER A 8 -13.97 21.17 29.31
CA SER A 8 -13.96 20.05 28.36
C SER A 8 -12.61 20.00 27.64
N SER A 9 -11.89 18.88 27.78
CA SER A 9 -10.73 18.55 26.95
C SER A 9 -11.18 18.20 25.53
N LYS A 10 -11.09 19.17 24.61
CA LYS A 10 -11.18 18.92 23.18
C LYS A 10 -9.78 18.68 22.64
N PHE A 11 -9.42 17.40 22.45
CA PHE A 11 -8.32 17.01 21.58
C PHE A 11 -8.55 17.64 20.19
N HIS A 12 -7.78 18.67 19.86
CA HIS A 12 -7.70 19.16 18.48
C HIS A 12 -6.74 18.26 17.73
N GLY A 13 -7.25 17.62 16.68
CA GLY A 13 -6.48 16.79 15.78
C GLY A 13 -5.31 17.58 15.17
N LEU A 14 -4.19 16.89 15.01
CA LEU A 14 -3.02 17.33 14.26
C LEU A 14 -3.45 17.89 12.91
N VAL A 15 -3.33 19.20 12.76
CA VAL A 15 -3.40 19.89 11.46
C VAL A 15 -2.20 19.39 10.66
N ARG A 16 -2.46 18.73 9.53
CA ARG A 16 -1.43 18.34 8.58
C ARG A 16 -0.77 19.60 8.04
N ASP A 17 0.49 19.81 8.38
CA ASP A 17 1.29 20.90 7.83
C ASP A 17 1.62 20.59 6.36
N GLU A 18 0.90 21.23 5.44
CA GLU A 18 1.04 21.07 3.97
C GLU A 18 2.33 21.71 3.40
N ARG A 19 3.23 22.21 4.26
CA ARG A 19 4.37 23.06 3.87
C ARG A 19 5.63 22.32 3.41
N CYS A 20 5.65 20.98 3.48
CA CYS A 20 6.71 20.14 2.91
C CYS A 20 6.14 19.19 1.84
N LYS A 21 6.04 19.67 0.60
CA LYS A 21 6.00 18.81 -0.59
C LYS A 21 7.28 19.09 -1.39
N PRO A 22 8.07 18.07 -1.76
CA PRO A 22 9.13 18.26 -2.76
C PRO A 22 8.46 18.64 -4.09
N ALA A 23 8.91 19.75 -4.68
CA ALA A 23 8.47 20.23 -5.98
C ALA A 23 8.87 19.22 -7.06
N ILE A 24 7.92 18.37 -7.47
CA ILE A 24 7.97 17.67 -8.74
C ILE A 24 7.02 18.43 -9.65
N ASP A 25 7.58 19.30 -10.50
CA ASP A 25 6.86 20.03 -11.54
C ASP A 25 6.32 19.03 -12.58
N LEU A 26 5.10 18.53 -12.34
CA LEU A 26 4.27 17.95 -13.38
C LEU A 26 3.39 19.07 -13.93
N ALA A 27 3.70 19.50 -15.15
CA ALA A 27 2.94 20.47 -15.92
C ALA A 27 1.41 20.18 -15.85
N PRO A 28 0.56 21.22 -15.71
CA PRO A 28 -0.88 21.04 -15.73
C PRO A 28 -1.31 20.59 -17.12
N LYS A 29 -1.81 19.35 -17.22
CA LYS A 29 -2.54 18.90 -18.40
C LYS A 29 -3.76 19.80 -18.52
N SER A 30 -3.84 20.49 -19.65
CA SER A 30 -4.91 21.38 -20.05
C SER A 30 -6.30 20.90 -19.64
N ASP A 31 -6.91 21.67 -18.73
CA ASP A 31 -8.34 21.71 -18.45
C ASP A 31 -9.10 22.20 -19.70
N PHE A 32 -9.24 21.33 -20.70
CA PHE A 32 -10.02 21.64 -21.90
C PHE A 32 -11.28 20.77 -22.07
N LEU A 33 -11.50 19.73 -21.26
CA LEU A 33 -12.64 18.84 -21.47
C LEU A 33 -13.23 18.31 -20.17
N ASP A 34 -13.81 19.18 -19.34
CA ASP A 34 -14.69 18.70 -18.26
C ASP A 34 -15.74 19.74 -17.84
N ARG A 35 -16.66 20.07 -18.76
CA ARG A 35 -17.98 20.65 -18.45
C ARG A 35 -19.09 20.19 -19.40
N VAL A 36 -19.14 18.91 -19.76
CA VAL A 36 -20.32 18.28 -20.38
C VAL A 36 -20.50 16.88 -19.79
N THR A 37 -21.18 16.79 -18.66
CA THR A 37 -21.58 15.51 -18.09
C THR A 37 -22.82 14.94 -18.81
N LEU A 38 -22.74 13.64 -19.10
CA LEU A 38 -23.83 12.65 -18.97
C LEU A 38 -24.66 12.23 -20.20
N ALA A 39 -24.06 11.98 -21.38
CA ALA A 39 -24.72 11.17 -22.43
C ALA A 39 -23.79 10.57 -23.51
N MET A 40 -22.56 10.15 -23.18
CA MET A 40 -21.62 9.61 -24.19
C MET A 40 -21.13 8.19 -23.89
N GLY A 41 -22.04 7.22 -23.84
CA GLY A 41 -21.65 5.83 -24.07
C GLY A 41 -21.41 5.61 -25.56
N LYS A 42 -20.18 5.32 -25.99
CA LYS A 42 -19.92 4.88 -27.38
C LYS A 42 -20.76 3.61 -27.62
N GLN A 43 -21.61 3.62 -28.65
CA GLN A 43 -22.44 2.47 -29.01
C GLN A 43 -21.59 1.40 -29.70
N LEU A 44 -20.86 0.63 -28.91
CA LEU A 44 -20.06 -0.50 -29.39
C LEU A 44 -20.94 -1.75 -29.46
N ARG A 45 -20.96 -2.43 -30.61
CA ARG A 45 -21.66 -3.71 -30.82
C ARG A 45 -20.68 -4.86 -31.13
N PRO A 46 -19.71 -5.15 -30.25
CA PRO A 46 -18.66 -6.13 -30.54
C PRO A 46 -19.19 -7.56 -30.75
N ALA A 47 -20.24 -7.94 -30.02
CA ALA A 47 -20.86 -9.26 -30.19
C ALA A 47 -21.55 -9.46 -31.55
N ARG A 48 -21.88 -8.38 -32.27
CA ARG A 48 -22.53 -8.43 -33.58
C ARG A 48 -21.57 -8.33 -34.76
N VAL A 49 -20.26 -8.23 -34.52
CA VAL A 49 -19.26 -8.12 -35.60
C VAL A 49 -19.33 -9.31 -36.57
N PHE A 50 -19.61 -10.51 -36.06
CA PHE A 50 -19.86 -11.67 -36.93
C PHE A 50 -21.04 -11.41 -37.87
N GLN A 51 -22.16 -10.95 -37.34
CA GLN A 51 -23.41 -10.71 -38.09
C GLN A 51 -23.22 -9.59 -39.13
N THR A 52 -22.59 -8.48 -38.76
CA THR A 52 -22.34 -7.38 -39.70
C THR A 52 -21.42 -7.82 -40.84
N VAL A 53 -20.38 -8.60 -40.54
CA VAL A 53 -19.48 -9.12 -41.59
C VAL A 53 -20.16 -10.20 -42.44
N THR A 54 -21.03 -11.05 -41.86
CA THR A 54 -21.84 -11.98 -42.66
C THR A 54 -22.73 -11.23 -43.65
N GLU A 55 -23.31 -10.11 -43.24
CA GLU A 55 -24.15 -9.24 -44.07
C GLU A 55 -23.32 -8.58 -45.17
N GLU A 56 -22.17 -7.98 -44.83
CA GLU A 56 -21.24 -7.37 -45.79
C GLU A 56 -20.74 -8.36 -46.86
N LEU A 57 -20.43 -9.60 -46.46
CA LEU A 57 -20.02 -10.65 -47.41
C LEU A 57 -21.17 -11.15 -48.30
N SER A 58 -22.41 -11.03 -47.84
CA SER A 58 -23.60 -11.40 -48.63
C SER A 58 -23.97 -10.35 -49.68
N HIS A 59 -23.70 -9.07 -49.40
CA HIS A 59 -24.00 -7.95 -50.30
C HIS A 59 -22.88 -7.72 -51.32
N ARG A 60 -23.22 -7.73 -52.62
CA ARG A 60 -22.27 -7.39 -53.70
C ARG A 60 -22.46 -5.94 -54.12
N ILE A 61 -21.64 -5.03 -53.58
CA ILE A 61 -21.68 -3.60 -53.93
C ILE A 61 -21.16 -3.37 -55.36
N LEU A 62 -20.21 -4.19 -55.82
CA LEU A 62 -19.69 -4.19 -57.19
C LEU A 62 -19.92 -5.58 -57.82
N PRO A 63 -20.60 -5.68 -58.97
CA PRO A 63 -20.95 -6.97 -59.58
C PRO A 63 -19.74 -7.82 -59.99
N GLN A 64 -18.56 -7.21 -60.16
CA GLN A 64 -17.32 -7.86 -60.58
C GLN A 64 -16.32 -8.10 -59.44
N HIS A 65 -16.57 -7.63 -58.21
CA HIS A 65 -15.62 -7.74 -57.10
C HIS A 65 -16.20 -8.56 -55.94
N GLN A 66 -15.55 -9.68 -55.60
CA GLN A 66 -15.90 -10.49 -54.43
C GLN A 66 -15.12 -10.02 -53.21
N VAL A 67 -15.82 -9.58 -52.16
CA VAL A 67 -15.20 -9.25 -50.87
C VAL A 67 -14.66 -10.54 -50.26
N GLN A 68 -13.35 -10.58 -49.99
CA GLN A 68 -12.73 -11.74 -49.36
C GLN A 68 -13.11 -11.80 -47.89
N ALA A 69 -13.51 -12.98 -47.43
CA ALA A 69 -13.82 -13.21 -46.03
C ALA A 69 -12.57 -12.97 -45.17
N PRO A 70 -12.67 -12.21 -44.06
CA PRO A 70 -11.55 -12.03 -43.14
C PRO A 70 -11.04 -13.38 -42.62
N PRO A 71 -9.72 -13.55 -42.37
CA PRO A 71 -9.15 -14.81 -41.90
C PRO A 71 -9.80 -15.35 -40.61
N TRP A 72 -10.27 -14.46 -39.73
CA TRP A 72 -10.91 -14.82 -38.46
C TRP A 72 -12.37 -15.29 -38.60
N TYR A 73 -13.02 -15.06 -39.74
CA TYR A 73 -14.46 -15.33 -39.93
C TYR A 73 -14.82 -16.81 -39.75
N LYS A 74 -13.99 -17.71 -40.28
CA LYS A 74 -14.20 -19.17 -40.14
C LYS A 74 -14.06 -19.62 -38.67
N ALA A 75 -13.14 -19.02 -37.92
CA ALA A 75 -12.94 -19.31 -36.50
C ALA A 75 -14.14 -18.84 -35.65
N LEU A 76 -14.63 -17.62 -35.90
CA LEU A 76 -15.77 -17.07 -35.15
C LEU A 76 -17.09 -17.79 -35.46
N LYS A 77 -17.23 -18.36 -36.66
CA LYS A 77 -18.34 -19.26 -37.00
C LYS A 77 -18.35 -20.54 -36.15
N SER A 78 -17.18 -21.05 -35.78
CA SER A 78 -17.05 -22.25 -34.93
C SER A 78 -17.19 -21.98 -33.43
N ILE A 79 -16.86 -20.76 -33.00
CA ILE A 79 -16.91 -20.35 -31.60
C ILE A 79 -17.74 -19.06 -31.50
N PRO A 80 -19.08 -19.16 -31.36
CA PRO A 80 -19.91 -17.97 -31.20
C PRO A 80 -19.57 -17.25 -29.89
N PRO A 81 -19.73 -15.92 -29.83
CA PRO A 81 -19.51 -15.16 -28.60
C PRO A 81 -20.52 -15.57 -27.51
N THR A 82 -20.10 -15.56 -26.25
CA THR A 82 -20.96 -15.83 -25.09
C THR A 82 -21.86 -14.64 -24.76
N GLU A 83 -22.93 -14.88 -23.99
CA GLU A 83 -23.82 -13.83 -23.50
C GLU A 83 -23.15 -12.98 -22.41
N THR A 84 -23.12 -11.65 -22.58
CA THR A 84 -22.33 -10.75 -21.72
C THR A 84 -23.16 -9.79 -20.85
N VAL A 85 -24.42 -9.52 -21.21
CA VAL A 85 -25.24 -8.46 -20.57
C VAL A 85 -26.40 -9.06 -19.78
N ILE A 86 -26.14 -10.09 -18.98
CA ILE A 86 -27.08 -10.55 -17.95
C ILE A 86 -26.44 -10.38 -16.58
N ARG A 87 -27.19 -9.82 -15.64
CA ARG A 87 -26.86 -9.90 -14.22
C ARG A 87 -27.36 -11.23 -13.67
N SER A 88 -26.47 -12.21 -13.53
CA SER A 88 -26.79 -13.50 -12.91
C SER A 88 -26.89 -13.36 -11.40
N ARG A 89 -27.68 -14.24 -10.77
CA ARG A 89 -27.79 -14.30 -9.30
C ARG A 89 -26.42 -14.67 -8.72
N ALA A 90 -25.97 -13.91 -7.72
CA ALA A 90 -24.69 -14.19 -7.07
C ALA A 90 -24.72 -15.51 -6.28
N THR A 91 -23.57 -16.19 -6.21
CA THR A 91 -23.37 -17.36 -5.35
C THR A 91 -23.61 -17.00 -3.89
N ILE A 92 -24.36 -17.84 -3.18
CA ILE A 92 -24.62 -17.68 -1.75
C ILE A 92 -23.53 -18.43 -1.00
N LEU A 93 -22.63 -17.69 -0.37
CA LEU A 93 -21.55 -18.20 0.48
C LEU A 93 -22.01 -18.33 1.93
N GLN A 94 -22.82 -17.37 2.40
CA GLN A 94 -23.40 -17.38 3.73
C GLN A 94 -24.90 -17.20 3.69
N ALA A 95 -25.61 -17.97 4.52
CA ALA A 95 -27.05 -17.88 4.66
C ALA A 95 -27.44 -16.50 5.19
N SER A 96 -28.35 -15.81 4.50
CA SER A 96 -28.84 -14.53 5.00
C SER A 96 -29.67 -14.75 6.25
N THR A 97 -29.29 -14.13 7.37
CA THR A 97 -30.08 -14.13 8.61
C THR A 97 -31.32 -13.20 8.52
N SER A 98 -31.39 -12.36 7.49
CA SER A 98 -32.49 -11.41 7.29
C SER A 98 -33.76 -12.12 6.82
N LYS A 99 -34.82 -12.07 7.65
CA LYS A 99 -36.19 -12.53 7.29
C LYS A 99 -36.94 -11.52 6.38
N SER A 100 -36.23 -10.70 5.62
CA SER A 100 -36.85 -9.68 4.76
C SER A 100 -37.63 -10.35 3.63
N ARG A 101 -38.91 -9.98 3.49
CA ARG A 101 -39.76 -10.39 2.35
C ARG A 101 -39.30 -9.80 1.01
N LYS A 102 -38.47 -8.75 1.02
CA LYS A 102 -37.92 -8.08 -0.16
C LYS A 102 -36.41 -7.84 0.03
N PRO A 103 -35.56 -8.87 -0.20
CA PRO A 103 -34.12 -8.72 -0.07
C PRO A 103 -33.55 -7.82 -1.17
N ARG A 104 -32.68 -6.89 -0.76
CA ARG A 104 -31.86 -6.06 -1.66
C ARG A 104 -30.56 -6.80 -2.01
N ASN A 105 -29.88 -6.40 -3.09
CA ASN A 105 -28.54 -6.89 -3.47
C ASN A 105 -28.45 -8.37 -3.88
N LEU A 106 -29.50 -8.95 -4.48
CA LEU A 106 -29.52 -10.36 -4.94
C LEU A 106 -28.48 -10.69 -6.02
N PHE A 107 -28.09 -9.68 -6.80
CA PHE A 107 -27.12 -9.79 -7.89
C PHE A 107 -25.72 -9.31 -7.46
N LYS A 108 -25.53 -8.93 -6.19
CA LYS A 108 -24.23 -8.47 -5.68
C LYS A 108 -23.46 -9.67 -5.14
N PRO A 109 -22.19 -9.89 -5.53
CA PRO A 109 -21.36 -10.94 -4.93
C PRO A 109 -21.23 -10.72 -3.42
N GLN A 110 -21.32 -11.81 -2.65
CA GLN A 110 -21.11 -11.79 -1.20
C GLN A 110 -19.61 -11.70 -0.89
N GLN A 111 -19.26 -11.09 0.25
CA GLN A 111 -17.89 -11.07 0.75
C GLN A 111 -17.51 -12.48 1.22
N ILE A 112 -16.30 -12.94 0.86
CA ILE A 112 -15.76 -14.20 1.31
C ILE A 112 -15.16 -13.96 2.71
N THR A 113 -15.62 -14.72 3.71
CA THR A 113 -15.13 -14.65 5.09
C THR A 113 -14.80 -16.05 5.58
N TYR A 114 -13.65 -16.18 6.22
CA TYR A 114 -13.12 -17.43 6.73
C TYR A 114 -12.98 -17.39 8.26
N GLU A 115 -12.99 -18.53 8.92
CA GLU A 115 -12.84 -18.62 10.39
C GLU A 115 -11.42 -18.21 10.81
N GLU A 116 -10.45 -18.51 9.96
CA GLU A 116 -9.04 -18.17 10.07
C GLU A 116 -8.81 -16.65 10.10
N ASP A 117 -9.70 -15.85 9.52
CA ASP A 117 -9.56 -14.39 9.51
C ASP A 117 -9.63 -13.84 10.93
N GLU A 118 -10.51 -14.38 11.77
CA GLU A 118 -10.57 -13.98 13.18
C GLU A 118 -9.28 -14.35 13.91
N LEU A 119 -8.75 -15.55 13.68
CA LEU A 119 -7.51 -16.02 14.30
C LEU A 119 -6.31 -15.16 13.89
N ARG A 120 -6.20 -14.81 12.60
CA ARG A 120 -5.18 -13.87 12.09
C ARG A 120 -5.27 -12.53 12.80
N THR A 121 -6.48 -11.97 12.96
CA THR A 121 -6.61 -10.66 13.62
C THR A 121 -6.16 -10.68 15.07
N ILE A 122 -6.40 -11.76 15.82
CA ILE A 122 -5.95 -11.90 17.21
C ILE A 122 -4.42 -12.04 17.23
N PHE A 123 -3.87 -12.95 16.43
CA PHE A 123 -2.43 -13.20 16.41
C PHE A 123 -1.60 -11.95 16.11
N PHE A 124 -1.97 -11.19 15.07
CA PHE A 124 -1.22 -9.98 14.69
C PHE A 124 -1.47 -8.77 15.60
N LYS A 125 -2.56 -8.77 16.39
CA LYS A 125 -2.76 -7.78 17.46
C LYS A 125 -1.79 -8.04 18.62
N ASP A 126 -1.65 -9.30 19.00
CA ASP A 126 -0.73 -9.71 20.08
C ASP A 126 0.75 -9.56 19.64
N HIS A 127 1.04 -9.78 18.35
CA HIS A 127 2.39 -9.76 17.78
C HIS A 127 2.53 -8.72 16.67
N PRO A 128 2.50 -7.41 16.99
CA PRO A 128 2.57 -6.37 15.97
C PRO A 128 3.89 -6.41 15.18
N TRP A 129 4.99 -6.82 15.80
CA TRP A 129 6.30 -6.90 15.15
C TRP A 129 6.45 -8.07 14.17
N GLU A 130 5.55 -9.05 14.17
CA GLU A 130 5.52 -10.07 13.12
C GLU A 130 5.16 -9.47 11.76
N LEU A 131 4.43 -8.35 11.73
CA LEU A 131 4.14 -7.62 10.49
C LEU A 131 5.39 -6.97 9.88
N ALA A 132 6.43 -6.72 10.69
CA ALA A 132 7.69 -6.18 10.19
C ALA A 132 8.56 -7.24 9.49
N ARG A 133 8.25 -8.54 9.68
CA ARG A 133 8.95 -9.62 8.99
C ARG A 133 8.50 -9.66 7.51
N PRO A 134 9.41 -9.51 6.54
CA PRO A 134 9.03 -9.47 5.13
C PRO A 134 8.48 -10.83 4.70
N ARG A 135 7.35 -10.80 3.98
CA ARG A 135 6.66 -12.00 3.47
C ARG A 135 6.47 -11.91 1.97
N VAL A 136 6.82 -12.98 1.27
CA VAL A 136 6.54 -13.13 -0.17
C VAL A 136 5.11 -13.66 -0.33
N VAL A 137 4.28 -12.90 -1.06
CA VAL A 137 2.88 -13.25 -1.38
C VAL A 137 2.74 -13.75 -2.82
N LEU A 138 3.84 -13.69 -3.59
CA LEU A 138 3.89 -14.23 -4.94
C LEU A 138 3.91 -15.75 -4.87
N GLU A 139 2.86 -16.38 -5.38
CA GLU A 139 2.73 -17.82 -5.51
C GLU A 139 3.60 -18.34 -6.66
N LEU A 140 4.25 -19.50 -6.49
CA LEU A 140 5.02 -20.14 -7.55
C LEU A 140 4.11 -21.02 -8.42
N ASP A 141 3.64 -22.14 -7.86
CA ASP A 141 2.76 -23.10 -8.54
C ASP A 141 1.29 -22.97 -8.12
N GLY A 142 1.02 -22.26 -7.01
CA GLY A 142 -0.29 -22.18 -6.36
C GLY A 142 -0.75 -23.50 -5.70
N LYS A 143 0.14 -24.49 -5.59
CA LYS A 143 -0.13 -25.84 -5.05
C LYS A 143 0.54 -26.09 -3.70
N ASP A 144 1.03 -25.05 -3.05
CA ASP A 144 1.79 -25.17 -1.81
C ASP A 144 0.95 -25.76 -0.68
N TRP A 145 -0.36 -25.47 -0.67
CA TRP A 145 -1.32 -26.04 0.28
C TRP A 145 -1.38 -27.58 0.27
N GLN A 146 -1.06 -28.24 -0.85
CA GLN A 146 -1.11 -29.71 -0.95
C GLN A 146 0.04 -30.41 -0.22
N ARG A 147 1.15 -29.70 0.00
CA ARG A 147 2.38 -30.24 0.59
C ARG A 147 2.45 -29.99 2.09
N CYS A 148 1.55 -29.18 2.63
CA CYS A 148 1.50 -28.81 4.04
C CYS A 148 0.73 -29.85 4.85
N ASP A 149 1.37 -30.41 5.87
CA ASP A 149 0.77 -31.33 6.84
C ASP A 149 0.85 -30.74 8.25
N TRP A 150 -0.22 -30.07 8.66
CA TRP A 150 -0.33 -29.37 9.94
C TRP A 150 -0.41 -30.31 11.16
N SER A 151 -0.42 -31.63 10.96
CA SER A 151 -0.34 -32.59 12.06
C SER A 151 1.06 -32.67 12.68
N ARG A 152 2.11 -32.45 11.87
CA ARG A 152 3.52 -32.62 12.26
C ARG A 152 4.08 -31.44 13.06
N GLY A 153 3.49 -30.26 12.92
CA GLY A 153 3.93 -29.03 13.60
C GLY A 153 3.88 -27.80 12.69
N LEU A 154 4.57 -26.73 13.10
CA LEU A 154 4.62 -25.46 12.36
C LEU A 154 5.61 -25.47 11.19
N ARG A 155 6.70 -26.24 11.28
CA ARG A 155 7.69 -26.32 10.20
C ARG A 155 7.09 -27.12 9.04
N GLN A 156 6.85 -26.44 7.92
CA GLN A 156 6.34 -27.03 6.69
C GLN A 156 7.37 -26.89 5.57
N PRO A 157 7.45 -27.85 4.64
CA PRO A 157 8.40 -27.79 3.54
C PRO A 157 8.04 -26.65 2.59
N GLY A 158 9.01 -25.80 2.26
CA GLY A 158 8.83 -24.69 1.31
C GLY A 158 8.08 -23.48 1.85
N LEU A 159 7.58 -23.53 3.10
CA LEU A 159 6.90 -22.41 3.74
C LEU A 159 7.75 -21.83 4.87
N ALA A 160 7.93 -20.51 4.86
CA ALA A 160 8.58 -19.81 5.97
C ALA A 160 7.68 -19.81 7.21
N ILE A 161 8.31 -19.97 8.38
CA ILE A 161 7.61 -19.93 9.67
C ILE A 161 7.07 -18.50 9.87
N SER A 162 5.75 -18.37 9.89
CA SER A 162 5.03 -17.09 9.94
C SER A 162 3.77 -17.20 10.79
N GLY A 163 3.12 -16.07 11.07
CA GLY A 163 1.81 -16.08 11.74
C GLY A 163 0.76 -16.96 11.07
N GLU A 164 0.84 -17.14 9.74
CA GLU A 164 -0.06 -18.03 9.01
C GLU A 164 0.14 -19.50 9.43
N SER A 165 1.39 -19.93 9.67
CA SER A 165 1.67 -21.29 10.16
C SER A 165 1.07 -21.56 11.54
N VAL A 166 1.00 -20.52 12.40
CA VAL A 166 0.36 -20.59 13.72
C VAL A 166 -1.15 -20.73 13.58
N VAL A 167 -1.76 -19.92 12.72
CA VAL A 167 -3.22 -19.94 12.49
C VAL A 167 -3.66 -21.29 11.93
N GLN A 168 -2.94 -21.84 10.95
CA GLN A 168 -3.27 -23.13 10.36
C GLN A 168 -3.07 -24.28 11.35
N ARG A 169 -2.00 -24.25 12.15
CA ARG A 169 -1.80 -25.22 13.24
C ARG A 169 -2.91 -25.13 14.28
N GLN A 170 -3.30 -23.93 14.68
CA GLN A 170 -4.39 -23.70 15.62
C GLN A 170 -5.71 -24.27 15.10
N MET A 171 -6.05 -23.99 13.84
CA MET A 171 -7.24 -24.56 13.18
C MET A 171 -7.21 -26.08 13.14
N TRP A 172 -6.06 -26.67 12.81
CA TRP A 172 -5.90 -28.11 12.79
C TRP A 172 -6.12 -28.73 14.18
N LEU A 173 -5.56 -28.12 15.24
CA LEU A 173 -5.78 -28.56 16.62
C LEU A 173 -7.26 -28.45 17.01
N MET A 174 -7.92 -27.35 16.67
CA MET A 174 -9.34 -27.16 16.95
C MET A 174 -10.21 -28.22 16.25
N ASN A 175 -9.96 -28.47 14.97
CA ASN A 175 -10.81 -29.34 14.16
C ASN A 175 -10.55 -30.84 14.39
N ASN A 176 -9.27 -31.24 14.51
CA ASN A 176 -8.91 -32.66 14.60
C ASN A 176 -8.87 -33.17 16.04
N THR A 177 -8.35 -32.37 16.98
CA THR A 177 -8.21 -32.78 18.39
C THR A 177 -9.36 -32.29 19.26
N GLY A 178 -10.18 -31.36 18.78
CA GLY A 178 -11.32 -30.81 19.53
C GLY A 178 -10.92 -29.89 20.67
N LEU A 179 -9.71 -29.32 20.63
CA LEU A 179 -9.24 -28.40 21.67
C LEU A 179 -9.98 -27.06 21.61
N PRO A 180 -10.24 -26.42 22.76
CA PRO A 180 -10.81 -25.07 22.76
C PRO A 180 -9.83 -24.07 22.13
N ARG A 181 -10.38 -23.01 21.54
CA ARG A 181 -9.66 -21.98 20.77
C ARG A 181 -8.41 -21.46 21.50
N ASP A 182 -8.53 -21.17 22.79
CA ASP A 182 -7.46 -20.57 23.59
C ASP A 182 -6.32 -21.56 23.87
N GLN A 183 -6.64 -22.83 24.17
CA GLN A 183 -5.62 -23.86 24.40
C GLN A 183 -4.90 -24.21 23.10
N ALA A 184 -5.63 -24.32 21.99
CA ALA A 184 -5.04 -24.52 20.67
C ALA A 184 -4.11 -23.36 20.29
N TYR A 185 -4.51 -22.12 20.61
CA TYR A 185 -3.69 -20.92 20.41
C TYR A 185 -2.39 -20.99 21.23
N ASP A 186 -2.49 -21.31 22.52
CA ASP A 186 -1.33 -21.37 23.42
C ASP A 186 -0.30 -22.43 22.99
N ILE A 187 -0.77 -23.60 22.52
CA ILE A 187 0.11 -24.66 22.03
C ILE A 187 0.84 -24.18 20.77
N ALA A 188 0.09 -23.70 19.76
CA ALA A 188 0.68 -23.24 18.50
C ALA A 188 1.64 -22.06 18.72
N ARG A 189 1.31 -21.16 19.65
CA ARG A 189 2.14 -20.01 20.01
C ARG A 189 3.43 -20.40 20.73
N LYS A 190 3.39 -21.38 21.64
CA LYS A 190 4.60 -21.91 22.29
C LYS A 190 5.52 -22.60 21.28
N GLU A 191 4.95 -23.40 20.39
CA GLU A 191 5.70 -24.02 19.27
C GLU A 191 6.36 -22.92 18.41
N PHE A 192 5.63 -21.83 18.11
CA PHE A 192 6.16 -20.69 17.36
C PHE A 192 7.32 -19.99 18.07
N TYR A 193 7.21 -19.72 19.37
CA TYR A 193 8.27 -19.09 20.15
C TYR A 193 9.53 -19.95 20.24
N ALA A 194 9.37 -21.26 20.43
CA ALA A 194 10.50 -22.18 20.46
C ALA A 194 11.29 -22.13 19.14
N LEU A 195 10.58 -22.14 18.01
CA LEU A 195 11.19 -22.05 16.68
C LEU A 195 11.83 -20.68 16.41
N GLY A 196 11.20 -19.59 16.85
CA GLY A 196 11.76 -18.25 16.73
C GLY A 196 13.05 -18.08 17.54
N GLN A 197 13.08 -18.63 18.76
CA GLN A 197 14.28 -18.64 19.61
C GLN A 197 15.40 -19.46 18.97
N GLU A 198 15.08 -20.64 18.43
CA GLU A 198 16.04 -21.48 17.71
C GLU A 198 16.68 -20.73 16.53
N GLU A 199 15.87 -20.06 15.70
CA GLU A 199 16.34 -19.28 14.55
C GLU A 199 17.24 -18.09 14.98
N GLU A 200 16.92 -17.43 16.10
CA GLU A 200 17.74 -16.32 16.61
C GLU A 200 19.10 -16.81 17.14
N VAL A 201 19.09 -17.90 17.91
CA VAL A 201 20.29 -18.52 18.46
C VAL A 201 21.19 -19.02 17.33
N GLU A 202 20.61 -19.70 16.34
CA GLU A 202 21.33 -20.19 15.16
C GLU A 202 22.07 -19.05 14.44
N LYS A 203 21.39 -17.93 14.17
CA LYS A 203 22.01 -16.76 13.51
C LYS A 203 23.10 -16.11 14.33
N ARG A 204 23.01 -16.18 15.67
CA ARG A 204 24.03 -15.63 16.58
C ARG A 204 25.27 -16.51 16.58
N VAL A 205 25.09 -17.81 16.83
CA VAL A 205 26.16 -18.80 16.87
C VAL A 205 26.89 -18.86 15.52
N ALA A 206 26.16 -18.92 14.40
CA ALA A 206 26.78 -18.96 13.07
C ALA A 206 27.69 -17.75 12.79
N ARG A 207 27.34 -16.57 13.31
CA ARG A 207 28.17 -15.36 13.17
C ARG A 207 29.42 -15.41 14.05
N GLU A 208 29.28 -15.93 15.27
CA GLU A 208 30.40 -16.10 16.21
C GLU A 208 31.39 -17.14 15.69
N GLU A 209 30.90 -18.28 15.22
CA GLU A 209 31.71 -19.34 14.61
C GLU A 209 32.43 -18.83 13.36
N ALA A 210 31.73 -18.11 12.48
CA ALA A 210 32.35 -17.51 11.30
C ALA A 210 33.49 -16.55 11.68
N ARG A 211 33.30 -15.71 12.70
CA ARG A 211 34.37 -14.81 13.18
C ARG A 211 35.52 -15.58 13.81
N TYR A 212 35.22 -16.64 14.56
CA TYR A 212 36.22 -17.48 15.18
C TYR A 212 37.16 -18.12 14.15
N VAL A 213 36.62 -18.57 13.01
CA VAL A 213 37.43 -19.10 11.89
C VAL A 213 38.07 -18.02 11.00
N GLY A 214 37.99 -16.74 11.39
CA GLY A 214 38.63 -15.62 10.71
C GLY A 214 37.81 -15.00 9.57
N ALA A 215 36.51 -15.26 9.48
CA ALA A 215 35.66 -14.53 8.54
C ALA A 215 35.37 -13.10 9.04
N TYR A 216 35.60 -12.13 8.18
CA TYR A 216 35.29 -10.72 8.43
C TYR A 216 34.02 -10.32 7.69
N PHE A 217 33.16 -9.55 8.36
CA PHE A 217 31.94 -9.01 7.78
C PHE A 217 32.12 -7.51 7.50
N GLY A 218 31.43 -6.99 6.49
CA GLY A 218 31.34 -5.56 6.25
C GLY A 218 30.52 -4.82 7.32
N LYS A 219 30.11 -3.60 6.99
CA LYS A 219 29.26 -2.77 7.87
C LYS A 219 28.00 -3.51 8.30
N ASN A 220 27.65 -3.41 9.58
CA ASN A 220 26.41 -3.97 10.10
C ASN A 220 25.22 -3.13 9.64
N LYS A 221 24.00 -3.69 9.71
CA LYS A 221 22.77 -2.95 9.45
C LYS A 221 22.63 -1.70 10.32
N LEU A 222 23.13 -1.74 11.57
CA LEU A 222 23.13 -0.59 12.47
C LEU A 222 24.03 0.53 11.94
N ASP A 223 25.26 0.20 11.54
CA ASP A 223 26.20 1.19 10.97
C ASP A 223 25.65 1.79 9.67
N ILE A 224 25.03 0.97 8.81
CA ILE A 224 24.37 1.44 7.58
C ILE A 224 23.19 2.36 7.91
N ALA A 225 22.42 2.06 8.96
CA ALA A 225 21.32 2.91 9.39
C ALA A 225 21.82 4.28 9.89
N GLN A 226 22.88 4.29 10.71
CA GLN A 226 23.51 5.52 11.17
C GLN A 226 24.03 6.37 10.01
N ASP A 227 24.69 5.76 9.03
CA ASP A 227 25.15 6.45 7.81
C ASP A 227 23.99 7.10 7.02
N LEU A 228 22.79 6.51 7.05
CA LEU A 228 21.59 7.05 6.39
C LEU A 228 20.94 8.17 7.22
N GLU A 229 20.89 8.01 8.53
CA GLU A 229 20.39 9.03 9.46
C GLU A 229 21.25 10.30 9.39
N ASP A 230 22.57 10.17 9.36
CA ASP A 230 23.49 11.31 9.23
C ASP A 230 23.25 12.09 7.92
N LYS A 231 23.05 11.39 6.80
CA LYS A 231 22.73 12.02 5.49
C LYS A 231 21.40 12.78 5.55
N GLN A 232 20.40 12.19 6.18
CA GLN A 232 19.10 12.84 6.33
C GLN A 232 19.16 14.03 7.29
N TYR A 233 19.95 13.93 8.35
CA TYR A 233 20.19 15.01 9.30
C TYR A 233 20.86 16.21 8.64
N GLU A 234 21.90 16.01 7.83
CA GLU A 234 22.56 17.11 7.13
C GLU A 234 21.61 17.78 6.10
N THR A 235 20.75 16.99 5.44
CA THR A 235 19.69 17.53 4.56
C THR A 235 18.70 18.39 5.36
N TRP A 236 18.25 17.91 6.52
CA TRP A 236 17.36 18.65 7.41
C TRP A 236 18.02 19.92 7.96
N LYS A 237 19.31 19.86 8.31
CA LYS A 237 20.07 20.99 8.84
C LYS A 237 20.18 22.13 7.83
N GLN A 238 20.44 21.82 6.55
CA GLN A 238 20.45 22.83 5.48
C GLN A 238 19.06 23.49 5.34
N TRP A 239 18.00 22.69 5.36
CA TRP A 239 16.63 23.22 5.35
C TRP A 239 16.35 24.11 6.57
N ALA A 240 16.68 23.65 7.78
CA ALA A 240 16.44 24.37 9.01
C ALA A 240 17.20 25.70 9.05
N GLN A 241 18.44 25.74 8.54
CA GLN A 241 19.20 26.98 8.38
C GLN A 241 18.48 27.96 7.45
N SER A 242 18.01 27.50 6.29
CA SER A 242 17.26 28.34 5.34
C SER A 242 15.94 28.84 5.93
N GLU A 243 15.26 28.01 6.71
CA GLU A 243 13.98 28.32 7.35
C GLU A 243 14.17 29.35 8.48
N VAL A 244 15.22 29.21 9.29
CA VAL A 244 15.58 30.21 10.33
C VAL A 244 15.88 31.56 9.68
N VAL A 245 16.62 31.58 8.58
CA VAL A 245 16.89 32.82 7.82
C VAL A 245 15.59 33.42 7.29
N ARG A 246 14.69 32.60 6.73
CA ARG A 246 13.38 33.07 6.25
C ARG A 246 12.53 33.65 7.38
N ILE A 247 12.44 32.97 8.52
CA ILE A 247 11.70 33.45 9.69
C ILE A 247 12.27 34.78 10.19
N GLU A 248 13.58 34.93 10.22
CA GLU A 248 14.22 36.19 10.62
C GLU A 248 13.93 37.32 9.63
N GLN A 249 13.95 37.02 8.33
CA GLN A 249 13.55 37.97 7.27
C GLN A 249 12.10 38.38 7.44
N ASP A 250 11.17 37.42 7.61
CA ASP A 250 9.75 37.68 7.82
C ASP A 250 9.52 38.49 9.10
N ARG A 251 10.26 38.20 10.18
CA ARG A 251 10.21 38.96 11.43
C ARG A 251 10.68 40.41 11.20
N SER A 252 11.79 40.60 10.50
CA SER A 252 12.33 41.92 10.16
C SER A 252 11.38 42.72 9.25
N ALA A 253 10.67 42.05 8.34
CA ALA A 253 9.66 42.67 7.47
C ALA A 253 8.35 42.98 8.21
N SER A 254 7.99 42.15 9.20
CA SER A 254 6.81 42.35 10.05
C SER A 254 6.97 43.51 11.02
N TYR A 255 8.21 43.79 11.47
CA TYR A 255 8.52 45.06 12.10
C TYR A 255 8.42 46.18 11.07
N HIS A 256 7.30 46.91 11.09
CA HIS A 256 7.11 48.09 10.27
C HIS A 256 8.18 49.13 10.62
N LYS A 257 9.25 49.19 9.81
CA LYS A 257 10.28 50.24 9.89
C LYS A 257 9.71 51.54 9.36
N PHE A 258 8.78 52.14 10.10
CA PHE A 258 8.29 53.49 9.82
C PHE A 258 9.37 54.49 10.24
N GLY A 259 9.95 55.18 9.26
CA GLY A 259 10.76 56.38 9.45
C GLY A 259 12.13 56.15 10.07
N LYS A 260 13.11 55.78 9.25
CA LYS A 260 14.44 56.39 9.41
C LYS A 260 14.55 57.39 8.27
N GLY A 261 14.31 58.66 8.61
CA GLY A 261 14.50 59.77 7.67
C GLY A 261 15.94 59.76 7.15
N ASP A 262 16.09 60.30 5.95
CA ASP A 262 17.38 60.54 5.30
C ASP A 262 18.29 61.38 6.22
N GLU A 263 19.08 60.72 7.05
CA GLU A 263 20.29 61.29 7.65
C GLU A 263 21.44 60.41 7.19
N ALA A 264 22.09 60.87 6.12
CA ALA A 264 23.43 60.46 5.76
C ALA A 264 24.33 60.69 6.97
N THR A 265 24.73 59.61 7.63
CA THR A 265 25.75 59.66 8.67
C THR A 265 27.10 59.89 8.02
N ASP A 266 27.81 60.92 8.48
CA ASP A 266 29.11 61.45 8.02
C ASP A 266 30.29 60.44 7.92
N ASP A 267 30.07 59.15 8.21
CA ASP A 267 31.12 58.13 8.19
C ASP A 267 31.47 57.61 6.79
N ASP A 268 30.63 57.85 5.77
CA ASP A 268 30.90 57.41 4.39
C ASP A 268 31.86 58.35 3.63
N VAL A 269 32.15 59.55 4.15
CA VAL A 269 33.08 60.51 3.52
C VAL A 269 34.54 60.24 3.93
N ALA A 270 34.78 59.68 5.12
CA ALA A 270 36.13 59.38 5.62
C ALA A 270 36.77 58.14 4.99
N ALA A 271 35.97 57.19 4.49
CA ALA A 271 36.47 55.97 3.85
C ALA A 271 36.96 56.20 2.40
N VAL A 272 36.48 57.25 1.72
CA VAL A 272 36.90 57.57 0.35
C VAL A 272 38.25 58.30 0.34
N GLU A 273 38.54 59.12 1.36
CA GLU A 273 39.82 59.86 1.45
C GLU A 273 41.01 58.98 1.84
N ALA A 274 40.77 57.85 2.51
CA ALA A 274 41.80 56.88 2.89
C ALA A 274 42.21 55.93 1.74
N ALA A 275 41.37 55.77 0.71
CA ALA A 275 41.64 54.91 -0.44
C ALA A 275 42.41 55.60 -1.59
N GLU A 276 42.61 56.92 -1.52
CA GLU A 276 43.36 57.69 -2.52
C GLU A 276 44.84 57.93 -2.15
N LYS A 277 45.32 57.38 -1.03
CA LYS A 277 46.70 57.56 -0.53
C LYS A 277 47.51 56.28 -0.31
N GLU A 278 47.07 55.13 -0.83
CA GLU A 278 47.92 53.92 -0.98
C GLU A 278 47.99 53.43 -2.42
#